data_AF-A0A2V7AKZ4-F1
#
_entry.id   AF-A0A2V7AKZ4-F1
#
_cell.length_a   1.000
_cell.length_b   1.000
_cell.length_c   1.000
_cell.angle_alpha   90.00
_cell.angle_beta   90.00
_cell.angle_gamma   90.00
#
_symmetry.space_group_name_H-M   'P 1'
#
loop_
_entity.id
_entity.type
_entity.pdbx_description
1 polymer ?
#
loop_
_entity_poly.entity_id
_entity_poly.type
_entity_poly.pdbx_seq_one_letter_code
_entity_poly.pdbx_strand_id
1 'polypeptide(L)'
;MRRVAAVVLIAMLLLPGVALAGSSTDAALGLGAFAVFNQIISGTGIFGRPAPIVQPVVMAPPPPVIVVPPPPAIVYQVPAPVYYRTYVHYVPAYPVWVPPGHATHGRWQKHGWRHHDD
;
A
#
# COMPACT_ATOMS: atom_id res chain seq x y z
N MET A 1 -28.07 62.07 -21.73
CA MET A 1 -28.72 60.75 -21.54
C MET A 1 -27.72 59.62 -21.22
N ARG A 2 -26.75 59.29 -22.10
CA ARG A 2 -25.85 58.13 -21.90
C ARG A 2 -25.01 58.17 -20.61
N ARG A 3 -24.48 59.35 -20.25
CA ARG A 3 -23.70 59.55 -19.02
C ARG A 3 -24.55 59.38 -17.75
N VAL A 4 -25.80 59.85 -17.79
CA VAL A 4 -26.76 59.68 -16.69
C VAL A 4 -27.13 58.21 -16.52
N ALA A 5 -27.37 57.50 -17.62
CA ALA A 5 -27.64 56.06 -17.60
C ALA A 5 -26.45 55.27 -17.03
N ALA A 6 -25.21 55.59 -17.43
CA ALA A 6 -24.01 54.95 -16.89
C ALA A 6 -23.85 55.19 -15.38
N VAL A 7 -24.10 56.42 -14.91
CA VAL A 7 -24.06 56.74 -13.47
C VAL A 7 -25.13 55.97 -12.70
N VAL A 8 -26.35 55.85 -13.24
CA VAL A 8 -27.42 55.07 -12.61
C VAL A 8 -27.10 53.57 -12.59
N LEU A 9 -26.51 53.03 -13.65
CA LEU A 9 -26.12 51.62 -13.73
C LEU A 9 -24.99 51.29 -12.76
N ILE A 10 -23.99 52.19 -12.66
CA ILE A 10 -22.91 52.11 -11.69
C ILE A 10 -23.47 52.23 -10.27
N ALA A 11 -24.40 53.14 -10.03
CA ALA A 11 -25.06 53.28 -8.73
C ALA A 11 -25.87 52.03 -8.35
N MET A 12 -26.61 51.42 -9.29
CA MET A 12 -27.33 50.17 -9.01
C MET A 12 -26.40 48.97 -8.82
N LEU A 13 -25.23 48.94 -9.48
CA LEU A 13 -24.22 47.90 -9.28
C LEU A 13 -23.48 48.07 -7.94
N LEU A 14 -23.27 49.32 -7.51
CA LEU A 14 -22.58 49.70 -6.26
C LEU A 14 -23.51 49.79 -5.04
N LEU A 15 -24.82 49.70 -5.25
CA LEU A 15 -25.82 49.47 -4.23
C LEU A 15 -26.20 47.98 -4.26
N PRO A 16 -25.34 47.04 -3.80
CA PRO A 16 -25.92 45.80 -3.29
C PRO A 16 -26.89 46.28 -2.23
N GLY A 17 -28.16 45.88 -2.35
CA GLY A 17 -29.24 46.43 -1.55
C GLY A 17 -28.79 46.67 -0.12
N VAL A 18 -29.17 47.80 0.45
CA VAL A 18 -29.10 48.07 1.89
C VAL A 18 -30.02 47.09 2.62
N ALA A 19 -29.78 45.79 2.41
CA ALA A 19 -30.08 44.75 3.36
C ALA A 19 -29.25 45.14 4.57
N LEU A 20 -29.92 45.34 5.69
CA LEU A 20 -29.35 45.64 7.00
C LEU A 20 -28.18 44.67 7.25
N ALA A 21 -26.99 45.08 6.83
CA ALA A 21 -25.84 44.21 6.79
C ALA A 21 -25.27 44.27 8.21
N GLY A 22 -25.42 43.18 8.97
CA GLY A 22 -24.84 43.10 10.31
C GLY A 22 -23.33 43.41 10.24
N SER A 23 -22.73 43.73 11.39
CA SER A 23 -21.30 44.10 11.51
C SER A 23 -20.33 43.16 10.78
N SER A 24 -20.69 41.89 10.61
CA SER A 24 -19.91 40.90 9.85
C SER A 24 -19.85 41.18 8.34
N THR A 25 -20.93 41.68 7.73
CA THR A 25 -20.93 42.03 6.30
C THR A 25 -20.14 43.30 6.04
N ASP A 26 -20.26 44.30 6.91
CA ASP A 26 -19.44 45.51 6.85
C ASP A 26 -17.95 45.21 7.06
N ALA A 27 -17.62 44.30 7.98
CA ALA A 27 -16.26 43.82 8.17
C ALA A 27 -15.73 43.06 6.93
N ALA A 28 -16.55 42.21 6.31
CA ALA A 28 -16.16 41.50 5.09
C ALA A 28 -15.90 42.46 3.91
N LEU A 29 -16.75 43.49 3.75
CA LEU A 29 -16.54 44.54 2.75
C LEU A 29 -15.29 45.38 3.06
N GLY A 30 -15.06 45.72 4.33
CA GLY A 30 -13.86 46.42 4.77
C GLY A 30 -12.58 45.61 4.54
N LEU A 31 -12.58 44.33 4.89
CA LEU A 31 -11.45 43.42 4.64
C LEU A 31 -11.20 43.23 3.14
N GLY A 32 -12.26 43.08 2.34
CA GLY A 32 -12.16 43.01 0.88
C GLY A 32 -11.55 44.29 0.28
N ALA A 33 -12.01 45.46 0.70
CA ALA A 33 -11.48 46.75 0.25
C ALA A 33 -10.01 46.94 0.67
N PHE A 34 -9.63 46.54 1.89
CA PHE A 34 -8.26 46.61 2.37
C PHE A 34 -7.32 45.68 1.58
N ALA A 35 -7.77 44.46 1.28
CA ALA A 35 -6.99 43.52 0.48
C ALA A 35 -6.72 44.06 -0.94
N VAL A 36 -7.73 44.68 -1.58
CA VAL A 36 -7.59 45.31 -2.90
C VAL A 36 -6.66 46.54 -2.83
N PHE A 37 -6.78 47.36 -1.80
CA PHE A 37 -5.87 48.49 -1.59
C PHE A 37 -4.41 48.03 -1.44
N ASN A 38 -4.19 46.97 -0.65
CA ASN A 38 -2.86 46.38 -0.49
C ASN A 38 -2.32 45.80 -1.81
N GLN A 39 -3.18 45.21 -2.64
CA GLN A 39 -2.83 44.74 -3.98
C GLN A 39 -2.38 45.88 -4.91
N ILE A 40 -3.08 47.01 -4.88
CA ILE A 40 -2.76 48.20 -5.68
C ILE A 40 -1.38 48.76 -5.28
N ILE A 41 -1.13 48.96 -3.98
CA ILE A 41 0.16 49.51 -3.51
C ILE A 41 1.30 48.51 -3.69
N SER A 42 1.05 47.23 -3.39
CA SER A 42 2.09 46.19 -3.52
C SER A 42 2.36 45.82 -4.98
N GLY A 43 1.58 46.33 -5.94
CA GLY A 43 1.67 45.92 -7.35
C GLY A 43 1.36 44.43 -7.56
N THR A 44 0.64 43.80 -6.64
CA THR A 44 0.27 42.39 -6.74
C THR A 44 -1.13 42.25 -7.35
N GLY A 45 -1.33 41.26 -8.22
CA GLY A 45 -2.60 41.08 -8.95
C GLY A 45 -2.59 41.73 -10.34
N ILE A 46 -3.77 42.16 -10.81
CA ILE A 46 -3.98 42.62 -12.20
C ILE A 46 -3.25 43.92 -12.56
N PHE A 47 -2.83 44.69 -11.55
CA PHE A 47 -2.25 46.01 -11.74
C PHE A 47 -0.71 46.04 -11.80
N GLY A 48 -0.02 44.92 -11.54
CA GLY A 48 1.45 44.96 -11.45
C GLY A 48 2.23 43.71 -11.87
N ARG A 49 1.61 42.72 -12.51
CA ARG A 49 2.38 41.64 -13.16
C ARG A 49 2.61 41.94 -14.65
N PRO A 50 3.86 42.07 -15.11
CA PRO A 50 4.18 41.83 -16.52
C PRO A 50 3.70 40.42 -16.87
N ALA A 51 3.15 40.24 -18.08
CA ALA A 51 2.68 38.95 -18.56
C ALA A 51 3.76 37.88 -18.31
N PRO A 52 3.39 36.69 -17.81
CA PRO A 52 4.36 35.64 -17.60
C PRO A 52 5.05 35.33 -18.93
N ILE A 53 6.37 35.44 -18.95
CA ILE A 53 7.18 35.05 -20.10
C ILE A 53 7.01 33.53 -20.22
N VAL A 54 6.20 33.10 -21.18
CA VAL A 54 6.01 31.69 -21.51
C VAL A 54 7.29 31.22 -22.20
N GLN A 55 8.15 30.55 -21.45
CA GLN A 55 9.31 29.89 -22.02
C GLN A 55 8.83 28.61 -22.71
N PRO A 56 9.16 28.39 -24.00
CA PRO A 56 8.81 27.15 -24.68
C PRO A 56 9.57 26.00 -24.02
N VAL A 57 8.82 25.05 -23.45
CA VAL A 57 9.39 23.81 -22.92
C VAL A 57 9.75 22.93 -24.11
N VAL A 58 11.04 22.83 -24.43
CA VAL A 58 11.53 21.87 -25.41
C VAL A 58 11.56 20.49 -24.76
N MET A 59 10.64 19.61 -25.17
CA MET A 59 10.62 18.22 -24.71
C MET A 59 11.68 17.42 -25.46
N ALA A 60 12.60 16.80 -24.73
CA ALA A 60 13.55 15.86 -25.32
C ALA A 60 12.82 14.55 -25.71
N PRO A 61 13.23 13.89 -26.81
CA PRO A 61 12.71 12.57 -27.14
C PRO A 61 12.98 11.55 -26.01
N PRO A 62 12.06 10.59 -25.77
CA PRO A 62 12.29 9.52 -24.81
C PRO A 62 13.49 8.66 -25.25
N PRO A 63 14.28 8.12 -24.28
CA PRO A 63 15.42 7.27 -24.61
C PRO A 63 14.97 5.98 -25.31
N PRO A 64 15.80 5.41 -26.19
CA PRO A 64 15.49 4.14 -26.85
C PRO A 64 15.36 3.01 -25.83
N VAL A 65 14.33 2.19 -25.99
CA VAL A 65 14.14 0.98 -25.18
C VAL A 65 14.99 -0.14 -25.76
N ILE A 66 15.94 -0.64 -24.99
CA ILE A 66 16.74 -1.82 -25.35
C ILE A 66 16.04 -3.06 -24.79
N VAL A 67 15.55 -3.93 -25.67
CA VAL A 67 15.01 -5.24 -25.27
C VAL A 67 16.15 -6.25 -25.27
N VAL A 68 16.46 -6.82 -24.10
CA VAL A 68 17.45 -7.90 -23.95
C VAL A 68 16.70 -9.24 -23.94
N PRO A 69 17.16 -10.25 -24.71
CA PRO A 69 16.56 -11.58 -24.67
C PRO A 69 16.74 -12.25 -23.30
N PRO A 70 15.78 -13.10 -22.86
CA PRO A 70 15.88 -13.80 -21.58
C PRO A 70 17.05 -14.80 -21.57
N PRO A 71 17.68 -15.02 -20.40
CA PRO A 71 18.77 -15.99 -20.27
C PRO A 71 18.27 -17.43 -20.51
N PRO A 72 19.16 -18.35 -20.94
CA PRO A 72 18.81 -19.75 -21.16
C PRO A 72 18.36 -20.41 -19.85
N ALA A 73 17.35 -21.28 -19.93
CA ALA A 73 16.85 -22.04 -18.80
C ALA A 73 17.87 -23.09 -18.34
N ILE A 74 18.13 -23.15 -17.03
CA ILE A 74 18.96 -24.20 -16.42
C ILE A 74 18.07 -25.41 -16.16
N VAL A 75 18.39 -26.55 -16.79
CA VAL A 75 17.73 -27.84 -16.52
C VAL A 75 18.58 -28.62 -15.54
N TYR A 76 18.07 -28.87 -14.34
CA TYR A 76 18.70 -29.76 -13.37
C TYR A 76 18.33 -31.21 -13.67
N GLN A 77 19.32 -32.06 -13.90
CA GLN A 77 19.14 -33.51 -13.99
C GLN A 77 19.27 -34.13 -12.59
N VAL A 78 18.30 -34.95 -12.19
CA VAL A 78 18.35 -35.70 -10.93
C VAL A 78 19.13 -37.00 -11.16
N PRO A 79 20.16 -37.32 -10.36
CA PRO A 79 20.88 -38.59 -10.46
C PRO A 79 19.96 -39.80 -10.18
N ALA A 80 20.15 -40.90 -10.90
CA ALA A 80 19.39 -42.12 -10.71
C ALA A 80 19.72 -42.78 -9.34
N PRO A 81 18.74 -43.39 -8.64
CA PRO A 81 18.98 -44.06 -7.38
C PRO A 81 19.79 -45.36 -7.57
N VAL A 82 20.71 -45.62 -6.63
CA VAL A 82 21.50 -46.86 -6.55
C VAL A 82 20.92 -47.76 -5.47
N TYR A 83 20.66 -49.02 -5.79
CA TYR A 83 20.16 -50.02 -4.83
C TYR A 83 21.26 -51.02 -4.47
N TYR A 84 21.39 -51.33 -3.17
CA TYR A 84 22.32 -52.34 -2.66
C TYR A 84 21.58 -53.58 -2.19
N ARG A 85 22.20 -54.75 -2.41
CA ARG A 85 21.69 -56.04 -1.95
C ARG A 85 22.38 -56.44 -0.64
N THR A 86 21.59 -56.68 0.40
CA THR A 86 22.07 -57.23 1.68
C THR A 86 21.85 -58.74 1.71
N TYR A 87 22.84 -59.49 2.21
CA TYR A 87 22.71 -60.93 2.47
C TYR A 87 22.59 -61.16 3.98
N VAL A 88 21.65 -62.03 4.38
CA VAL A 88 21.45 -62.43 5.78
C VAL A 88 21.97 -63.85 5.94
N HIS A 89 22.88 -64.05 6.90
CA HIS A 89 23.35 -65.38 7.28
C HIS A 89 22.59 -65.84 8.53
N TYR A 90 21.91 -66.98 8.44
CA TYR A 90 21.32 -67.63 9.59
C TYR A 90 22.34 -68.55 10.26
N VAL A 91 22.51 -68.38 11.57
CA VAL A 91 23.30 -69.29 12.41
C VAL A 91 22.32 -70.25 13.10
N PRO A 92 22.57 -71.57 13.13
CA PRO A 92 21.69 -72.50 13.84
C PRO A 92 21.73 -72.25 15.34
N ALA A 93 20.56 -72.27 15.98
CA ALA A 93 20.45 -72.22 17.44
C ALA A 93 20.77 -73.59 18.06
N TYR A 94 21.59 -73.60 19.10
CA TYR A 94 21.95 -74.83 19.84
C TYR A 94 20.80 -75.23 20.79
N PRO A 95 20.47 -76.53 20.91
CA PRO A 95 19.44 -76.97 21.85
C PRO A 95 19.93 -76.81 23.30
N VAL A 96 19.17 -76.06 24.11
CA VAL A 96 19.35 -75.97 25.56
C VAL A 96 18.51 -77.05 26.24
N TRP A 97 19.12 -77.87 27.09
CA TRP A 97 18.38 -78.86 27.88
C TRP A 97 17.86 -78.22 29.17
N VAL A 98 16.56 -78.39 29.46
CA VAL A 98 15.92 -77.89 30.68
C VAL A 98 15.46 -79.09 31.53
N PRO A 99 15.76 -79.13 32.84
CA PRO A 99 15.31 -80.22 33.70
C PRO A 99 13.78 -80.28 33.84
N PRO A 100 13.19 -81.48 33.96
CA PRO A 100 11.75 -81.63 34.19
C PRO A 100 11.32 -81.00 35.53
N GLY A 101 10.36 -80.07 35.49
CA GLY A 101 9.75 -79.46 36.68
C GLY A 101 9.76 -77.92 36.72
N HIS A 102 10.44 -77.25 35.79
CA HIS A 102 10.58 -75.77 35.80
C HIS A 102 9.75 -75.01 34.76
N ALA A 103 8.78 -75.66 34.11
CA ALA A 103 7.85 -74.98 33.20
C ALA A 103 6.58 -74.52 33.95
N THR A 104 6.70 -73.55 34.87
CA THR A 104 5.52 -72.94 35.48
C THR A 104 4.96 -71.83 34.58
N HIS A 105 3.72 -72.06 34.11
CA HIS A 105 2.91 -71.17 33.31
C HIS A 105 2.72 -69.78 33.95
N GLY A 106 3.31 -68.75 33.34
CA GLY A 106 3.07 -67.35 33.69
C GLY A 106 1.78 -66.82 33.05
N ARG A 107 0.78 -66.50 33.88
CA ARG A 107 -0.48 -65.85 33.47
C ARG A 107 -0.20 -64.39 33.12
N TRP A 108 -0.61 -63.97 31.92
CA TRP A 108 -0.58 -62.58 31.47
C TRP A 108 -1.60 -61.73 32.24
N GLN A 109 -1.12 -60.80 33.07
CA GLN A 109 -1.95 -59.76 33.70
C GLN A 109 -2.13 -58.59 32.71
N LYS A 110 -3.35 -58.43 32.19
CA LYS A 110 -3.76 -57.25 31.42
C LYS A 110 -4.14 -56.14 32.41
N HIS A 111 -3.36 -55.07 32.48
CA HIS A 111 -3.79 -53.85 33.17
C HIS A 111 -4.47 -52.92 32.16
N GLY A 112 -5.78 -52.75 32.33
CA GLY A 112 -6.65 -51.91 31.53
C GLY A 112 -6.58 -50.43 31.94
N TRP A 113 -6.80 -49.57 30.95
CA TRP A 113 -6.88 -48.12 31.01
C TRP A 113 -8.04 -47.64 31.90
N ARG A 114 -7.79 -46.62 32.73
CA ARG A 114 -8.83 -45.72 33.24
C ARG A 114 -8.32 -44.28 33.24
N HIS A 115 -9.01 -43.45 32.47
CA HIS A 115 -8.95 -41.99 32.51
C HIS A 115 -9.62 -41.52 33.82
N HIS A 116 -9.00 -40.55 34.48
CA HIS A 116 -9.62 -39.78 35.55
C HIS A 116 -9.89 -38.38 34.98
N ASP A 117 -11.16 -38.08 34.78
CA ASP A 117 -11.66 -36.71 34.76
C ASP A 117 -12.36 -36.51 36.11
N ASP A 118 -11.81 -35.62 36.93
CA ASP A 118 -12.48 -34.86 38.01
C ASP A 118 -11.60 -33.64 38.33
#